data_AF-A0A415SXX7-F1
#
_entry.id   AF-A0A415SXX7-F1
#
_cell.length_a   1.000
_cell.length_b   1.000
_cell.length_c   1.000
_cell.angle_alpha   90.00
_cell.angle_beta   90.00
_cell.angle_gamma   90.00
#
_symmetry.space_group_name_H-M   'P 1'
#
loop_
_entity.id
_entity.type
_entity.pdbx_description
1 polymer ?
#
loop_
_entity_poly.entity_id
_entity_poly.type
_entity_poly.pdbx_seq_one_letter_code
_entity_poly.pdbx_strand_id
1 'polypeptide(L)'
;MRKTVMTFFLLQMLFTTSVFCNKHLDGYYLFVYFTGNQTSKQQICYALSSDGIDFVPLNGGHPVIASDSIAVMKGVRDPHILRGTNGWFYMVATDMDWTKGKWSNRGIVMMRSQNLLDWEHHTVDFHQRFAGTEAAKVNAVWAPQTIWDPAAQKYMIYFSLHSEKDGPYPQDAIYYTYANADFSDVEIIPKRLFEYPYPTIDADIVLDEAGIYHLFFNTWGGRWSITSAIYVYRFA
;
A
#
# COMPACT_ATOMS: atom_id res chain seq x y z
N MET A 1 -61.08 9.61 -66.75
CA MET A 1 -61.57 10.23 -65.49
C MET A 1 -60.81 9.62 -64.33
N ARG A 2 -60.33 10.49 -63.42
CA ARG A 2 -59.78 10.27 -62.06
C ARG A 2 -58.40 9.61 -61.89
N LYS A 3 -57.48 10.53 -61.52
CA LYS A 3 -56.19 10.38 -60.85
C LYS A 3 -56.34 9.71 -59.48
N THR A 4 -55.36 8.91 -59.08
CA THR A 4 -54.95 8.78 -57.67
C THR A 4 -53.43 8.67 -57.63
N VAL A 5 -52.78 9.76 -57.21
CA VAL A 5 -51.36 9.81 -56.87
C VAL A 5 -51.23 9.27 -55.46
N MET A 6 -50.48 8.18 -55.27
CA MET A 6 -50.21 7.63 -53.94
C MET A 6 -48.85 8.17 -53.47
N THR A 7 -48.90 9.25 -52.69
CA THR A 7 -47.73 9.87 -52.06
C THR A 7 -47.28 8.99 -50.89
N PHE A 8 -46.11 8.35 -51.00
CA PHE A 8 -45.45 7.68 -49.87
C PHE A 8 -44.76 8.74 -49.01
N PHE A 9 -45.28 8.98 -47.79
CA PHE A 9 -44.57 9.71 -46.74
C PHE A 9 -43.52 8.77 -46.13
N LEU A 10 -42.25 9.02 -46.41
CA LEU A 10 -41.14 8.33 -45.75
C LEU A 10 -40.88 9.02 -44.40
N LEU A 11 -41.33 8.40 -43.31
CA LEU A 11 -41.06 8.84 -41.95
C LEU A 11 -39.58 8.53 -41.61
N GLN A 12 -38.70 9.52 -41.69
CA GLN A 12 -37.32 9.38 -41.23
C GLN A 12 -37.30 9.37 -39.70
N MET A 13 -37.17 8.18 -39.11
CA MET A 13 -36.74 8.04 -37.71
C MET A 13 -35.27 8.42 -37.61
N LEU A 14 -34.99 9.63 -37.11
CA LEU A 14 -33.68 10.01 -36.62
C LEU A 14 -33.41 9.23 -35.33
N PHE A 15 -32.71 8.09 -35.45
CA PHE A 15 -32.07 7.45 -34.30
C PHE A 15 -30.91 8.34 -33.86
N THR A 16 -31.14 9.21 -32.88
CA THR A 16 -30.06 9.79 -32.10
C THR A 16 -29.50 8.67 -31.22
N THR A 17 -28.46 7.98 -31.70
CA THR A 17 -27.64 7.15 -30.83
C THR A 17 -26.90 8.08 -29.88
N SER A 18 -27.40 8.19 -28.66
CA SER A 18 -26.62 8.70 -27.53
C SER A 18 -25.45 7.74 -27.36
N VAL A 19 -24.29 8.09 -27.94
CA VAL A 19 -23.04 7.42 -27.62
C VAL A 19 -22.72 7.84 -26.20
N PHE A 20 -23.12 7.00 -25.23
CA PHE A 20 -22.50 7.03 -23.92
C PHE A 20 -21.04 6.67 -24.14
N CYS A 21 -20.17 7.68 -24.14
CA CYS A 21 -18.73 7.47 -24.01
C CYS A 21 -18.49 6.94 -22.59
N ASN A 22 -18.67 5.62 -22.41
CA ASN A 22 -18.12 4.94 -21.27
C ASN A 22 -16.61 4.98 -21.50
N LYS A 23 -15.93 5.89 -20.82
CA LYS A 23 -14.48 5.98 -20.84
C LYS A 23 -13.99 4.72 -20.14
N HIS A 24 -13.88 3.62 -20.88
CA HIS A 24 -13.25 2.39 -20.41
C HIS A 24 -11.82 2.81 -20.04
N LEU A 25 -11.52 2.87 -18.75
CA LEU A 25 -10.13 2.90 -18.32
C LEU A 25 -9.57 1.54 -18.75
N ASP A 26 -8.59 1.53 -19.65
CA ASP A 26 -7.94 0.30 -20.13
C ASP A 26 -7.04 -0.29 -19.02
N GLY A 27 -7.63 -0.67 -17.88
CA GLY A 27 -6.91 -1.21 -16.74
C GLY A 27 -7.82 -1.63 -15.58
N TYR A 28 -7.28 -2.48 -14.71
CA TYR A 28 -7.88 -2.88 -13.45
C TYR A 28 -7.06 -2.31 -12.28
N TYR A 29 -7.71 -2.06 -11.16
CA TYR A 29 -7.09 -1.79 -9.88
C TYR A 29 -6.80 -3.11 -9.17
N LEU A 30 -5.58 -3.28 -8.67
CA LEU A 30 -5.20 -4.41 -7.84
C LEU A 30 -5.19 -3.97 -6.38
N PHE A 31 -5.94 -4.69 -5.55
CA PHE A 31 -5.87 -4.57 -4.10
C PHE A 31 -5.17 -5.78 -3.51
N VAL A 32 -4.17 -5.52 -2.66
CA VAL A 32 -3.44 -6.53 -1.89
C VAL A 32 -3.89 -6.44 -0.43
N TYR A 33 -4.22 -7.58 0.18
CA TYR A 33 -4.82 -7.59 1.52
C TYR A 33 -4.55 -8.88 2.28
N PHE A 34 -4.88 -8.89 3.57
CA PHE A 34 -4.95 -10.08 4.42
C PHE A 34 -6.33 -10.13 5.10
N THR A 35 -6.72 -11.26 5.68
CA THR A 35 -8.14 -11.54 6.01
C THR A 35 -8.47 -11.63 7.50
N GLY A 36 -7.51 -11.44 8.40
CA GLY A 36 -7.77 -11.42 9.84
C GLY A 36 -6.58 -11.81 10.71
N ASN A 37 -6.87 -12.16 11.97
CA ASN A 37 -5.88 -12.30 13.04
C ASN A 37 -5.43 -13.74 13.33
N GLN A 38 -5.99 -14.73 12.65
CA GLN A 38 -5.50 -16.11 12.74
C GLN A 38 -4.31 -16.28 11.79
N THR A 39 -3.33 -17.12 12.13
CA THR A 39 -2.15 -17.39 11.25
C THR A 39 -2.57 -17.72 9.82
N SER A 40 -3.61 -18.55 9.62
CA SER A 40 -4.13 -18.90 8.29
C SER A 40 -4.75 -17.74 7.51
N LYS A 41 -5.00 -16.60 8.15
CA LYS A 41 -5.59 -15.39 7.57
C LYS A 41 -4.59 -14.25 7.40
N GLN A 42 -3.34 -14.44 7.84
CA GLN A 42 -2.25 -13.46 7.77
C GLN A 42 -1.30 -13.84 6.62
N GLN A 43 -1.87 -13.80 5.42
CA GLN A 43 -1.24 -14.14 4.14
C GLN A 43 -1.69 -13.12 3.09
N ILE A 44 -1.00 -13.07 1.95
CA ILE A 44 -1.30 -12.08 0.91
C ILE A 44 -2.38 -12.64 -0.01
N CYS A 45 -3.49 -11.93 -0.11
CA CYS A 45 -4.59 -12.16 -1.04
C CYS A 45 -4.68 -10.99 -2.02
N TYR A 46 -5.22 -11.26 -3.21
CA TYR A 46 -5.46 -10.24 -4.25
C TYR A 46 -6.95 -10.08 -4.54
N ALA A 47 -7.36 -8.86 -4.89
CA ALA A 47 -8.66 -8.57 -5.46
C ALA A 47 -8.50 -7.59 -6.62
N LEU A 48 -9.39 -7.70 -7.62
CA LEU A 48 -9.42 -6.78 -8.75
C LEU A 48 -10.69 -5.95 -8.76
N SER A 49 -10.56 -4.71 -9.23
CA SER A 49 -11.70 -3.83 -9.48
C SER A 49 -11.51 -3.12 -10.81
N SER A 50 -12.61 -2.91 -11.56
CA SER A 50 -12.61 -2.08 -12.77
C SER A 50 -12.88 -0.60 -12.49
N ASP A 51 -13.38 -0.27 -11.29
CA ASP A 51 -13.78 1.09 -10.92
C ASP A 51 -13.07 1.63 -9.66
N GLY A 52 -12.27 0.78 -9.00
CA GLY A 52 -11.54 1.13 -7.78
C GLY A 52 -12.43 1.18 -6.53
N ILE A 53 -13.69 0.76 -6.62
CA ILE A 53 -14.67 0.77 -5.53
C ILE A 53 -15.08 -0.67 -5.21
N ASP A 54 -15.56 -1.40 -6.21
CA ASP A 54 -16.05 -2.77 -6.05
C ASP A 54 -14.95 -3.77 -6.39
N PHE A 55 -14.40 -4.41 -5.36
CA PHE A 55 -13.30 -5.38 -5.49
C PHE A 55 -13.80 -6.81 -5.43
N VAL A 56 -13.40 -7.61 -6.43
CA VAL A 56 -13.66 -9.05 -6.51
C VAL A 56 -12.40 -9.82 -6.10
N PRO A 57 -12.46 -10.64 -5.03
CA PRO A 57 -11.33 -11.49 -4.63
C PRO A 57 -10.87 -12.41 -5.76
N LEU A 58 -9.57 -12.42 -6.02
CA LEU A 58 -8.92 -13.41 -6.87
C LEU A 58 -8.69 -14.72 -6.11
N ASN A 59 -8.42 -15.79 -6.87
CA ASN A 59 -8.15 -17.12 -6.32
C ASN A 59 -9.24 -17.62 -5.34
N GLY A 60 -10.51 -17.25 -5.58
CA GLY A 60 -11.61 -17.57 -4.66
C GLY A 60 -11.49 -16.95 -3.27
N GLY A 61 -10.67 -15.90 -3.13
CA GLY A 61 -10.32 -15.29 -1.84
C GLY A 61 -9.23 -16.04 -1.06
N HIS A 62 -8.68 -17.11 -1.62
CA HIS A 62 -7.54 -17.81 -1.04
C HIS A 62 -6.24 -17.00 -1.24
N PRO A 63 -5.25 -17.18 -0.34
CA PRO A 63 -3.95 -16.54 -0.48
C PRO A 63 -3.30 -16.83 -1.83
N VAL A 64 -2.66 -15.81 -2.41
CA VAL A 64 -1.81 -15.92 -3.60
C VAL A 64 -0.34 -16.10 -3.23
N ILE A 65 0.08 -15.57 -2.08
CA ILE A 65 1.42 -15.74 -1.53
C ILE A 65 1.28 -16.17 -0.07
N ALA A 66 1.76 -17.38 0.23
CA ALA A 66 1.80 -17.92 1.59
C ALA A 66 2.88 -17.20 2.41
N SER A 67 2.61 -16.96 3.70
CA SER A 67 3.52 -16.21 4.58
C SER A 67 4.57 -17.07 5.29
N ASP A 68 4.48 -18.39 5.16
CA ASP A 68 5.29 -19.37 5.90
C ASP A 68 6.78 -19.35 5.56
N SER A 69 7.11 -18.95 4.34
CA SER A 69 8.46 -18.93 3.75
C SER A 69 9.04 -17.53 3.59
N ILE A 70 8.19 -16.49 3.59
CA ILE A 70 8.58 -15.12 3.23
C ILE A 70 8.79 -14.22 4.47
N ALA A 71 8.38 -14.69 5.64
CA ALA A 71 8.32 -13.90 6.87
C ALA A 71 8.85 -14.71 8.07
N VAL A 72 9.64 -14.09 8.94
CA VAL A 72 10.21 -14.73 10.13
C VAL A 72 9.10 -15.16 11.09
N MET A 73 8.05 -14.35 11.22
CA MET A 73 6.92 -14.62 12.09
C MET A 73 5.87 -15.52 11.45
N LYS A 74 6.06 -15.95 10.20
CA LYS A 74 5.15 -16.84 9.45
C LYS A 74 3.73 -16.27 9.32
N GLY A 75 3.64 -14.95 9.31
CA GLY A 75 2.43 -14.17 9.14
C GLY A 75 2.80 -12.83 8.52
N VAL A 76 1.96 -12.35 7.60
CA VAL A 76 2.12 -11.02 7.02
C VAL A 76 0.82 -10.23 7.12
N ARG A 77 0.98 -8.92 7.32
CA ARG A 77 -0.12 -7.98 7.48
C ARG A 77 0.18 -6.70 6.71
N ASP A 78 -0.88 -5.94 6.48
CA ASP A 78 -0.82 -4.58 5.94
C ASP A 78 0.05 -4.47 4.66
N PRO A 79 -0.19 -5.33 3.63
CA PRO A 79 0.60 -5.27 2.42
C PRO A 79 0.32 -3.98 1.65
N HIS A 80 1.37 -3.38 1.11
CA HIS A 80 1.31 -2.25 0.18
C HIS A 80 2.06 -2.61 -1.10
N ILE A 81 1.47 -2.31 -2.26
CA ILE A 81 2.07 -2.57 -3.57
C ILE A 81 2.24 -1.29 -4.38
N LEU A 82 3.38 -1.16 -5.06
CA LEU A 82 3.72 -0.04 -5.94
C LEU A 82 4.19 -0.56 -7.29
N ARG A 83 3.70 0.01 -8.40
CA ARG A 83 4.34 -0.14 -9.70
C ARG A 83 5.51 0.83 -9.80
N GLY A 84 6.72 0.29 -9.92
CA GLY A 84 7.96 1.03 -10.02
C GLY A 84 8.15 1.77 -11.36
N THR A 85 9.10 2.68 -11.38
CA THR A 85 9.49 3.50 -12.55
C THR A 85 10.34 2.70 -13.55
N ASN A 86 10.81 1.52 -13.14
CA ASN A 86 11.71 0.64 -13.87
C ASN A 86 11.04 -0.65 -14.38
N GLY A 87 9.70 -0.70 -14.36
CA GLY A 87 8.92 -1.86 -14.82
C GLY A 87 8.76 -2.99 -13.80
N TRP A 88 9.34 -2.87 -12.60
CA TRP A 88 9.09 -3.79 -11.50
C TRP A 88 7.87 -3.38 -10.69
N PHE A 89 7.26 -4.34 -10.01
CA PHE A 89 6.32 -4.15 -8.92
C PHE A 89 7.04 -4.41 -7.62
N TYR A 90 6.77 -3.58 -6.62
CA TYR A 90 7.35 -3.65 -5.29
C TYR A 90 6.25 -3.84 -4.28
N MET A 91 6.44 -4.77 -3.33
CA MET A 91 5.52 -4.98 -2.24
C MET A 91 6.27 -4.94 -0.92
N VAL A 92 5.69 -4.28 0.07
CA VAL A 92 6.12 -4.37 1.46
C VAL A 92 4.96 -4.84 2.31
N ALA A 93 5.26 -5.58 3.38
CA ALA A 93 4.28 -6.01 4.36
C ALA A 93 4.92 -6.07 5.74
N THR A 94 4.10 -5.94 6.78
CA THR A 94 4.56 -6.20 8.15
C THR A 94 4.83 -7.69 8.35
N ASP A 95 6.00 -8.04 8.89
CA ASP A 95 6.31 -9.40 9.34
C ASP A 95 5.72 -9.63 10.74
N MET A 96 4.52 -10.21 10.81
CA MET A 96 3.77 -10.36 12.05
C MET A 96 2.76 -11.51 12.00
N ASP A 97 2.70 -12.26 13.09
CA ASP A 97 1.58 -13.16 13.39
C ASP A 97 0.92 -12.75 14.72
N TRP A 98 -0.28 -12.15 14.62
CA TRP A 98 -1.07 -11.68 15.75
C TRP A 98 -1.30 -12.74 16.84
N THR A 99 -1.36 -14.03 16.47
CA THR A 99 -1.54 -15.12 17.44
C THR A 99 -0.37 -15.25 18.41
N LYS A 100 0.80 -14.69 18.05
CA LYS A 100 2.02 -14.63 18.86
C LYS A 100 2.10 -13.36 19.71
N GLY A 101 1.05 -12.54 19.74
CA GLY A 101 0.94 -11.33 20.55
C GLY A 101 1.25 -10.04 19.79
N LYS A 102 0.89 -8.89 20.39
CA LYS A 102 0.99 -7.57 19.74
C LYS A 102 2.42 -7.15 19.33
N TRP A 103 3.44 -7.68 20.02
CA TRP A 103 4.87 -7.40 19.76
C TRP A 103 5.54 -8.46 18.90
N SER A 104 4.75 -9.29 18.23
CA SER A 104 5.24 -10.25 17.25
C SER A 104 5.63 -9.59 15.92
N ASN A 105 5.94 -8.29 15.93
CA ASN A 105 6.24 -7.52 14.75
C ASN A 105 7.66 -6.96 14.85
N ARG A 106 8.58 -7.59 14.12
CA ARG A 106 10.01 -7.33 14.26
C ARG A 106 10.64 -6.67 13.04
N GLY A 107 9.86 -6.41 12.00
CA GLY A 107 10.40 -5.97 10.74
C GLY A 107 9.40 -6.00 9.60
N ILE A 108 9.95 -5.98 8.39
CA ILE A 108 9.16 -5.93 7.16
C ILE A 108 9.58 -7.05 6.21
N VAL A 109 8.61 -7.55 5.46
CA VAL A 109 8.84 -8.32 4.24
C VAL A 109 8.91 -7.36 3.08
N MET A 110 9.93 -7.48 2.24
CA MET A 110 10.13 -6.75 1.01
C MET A 110 10.07 -7.73 -0.16
N MET A 111 9.34 -7.40 -1.21
CA MET A 111 9.19 -8.25 -2.38
C MET A 111 9.24 -7.44 -3.67
N ARG A 112 9.73 -8.05 -4.75
CA ARG A 112 9.65 -7.47 -6.09
C ARG A 112 9.27 -8.51 -7.14
N SER A 113 8.57 -8.07 -8.19
CA SER A 113 8.13 -8.93 -9.30
C SER A 113 8.08 -8.15 -10.61
N GLN A 114 8.26 -8.81 -11.75
CA GLN A 114 8.03 -8.21 -13.07
C GLN A 114 6.62 -8.49 -13.61
N ASN A 115 5.93 -9.47 -13.05
CA ASN A 115 4.69 -10.02 -13.62
C ASN A 115 3.56 -10.24 -12.60
N LEU A 116 3.77 -9.87 -11.33
CA LEU A 116 2.83 -10.05 -10.20
C LEU A 116 2.56 -11.52 -9.80
N LEU A 117 3.24 -12.48 -10.44
CA LEU A 117 3.08 -13.91 -10.20
C LEU A 117 4.32 -14.48 -9.51
N ASP A 118 5.50 -14.19 -10.07
CA ASP A 118 6.79 -14.65 -9.57
C ASP A 118 7.40 -13.53 -8.73
N TRP A 119 7.63 -13.80 -7.45
CA TRP A 119 8.12 -12.82 -6.49
C TRP A 119 9.48 -13.22 -5.93
N GLU A 120 10.43 -12.29 -6.04
CA GLU A 120 11.63 -12.29 -5.21
C GLU A 120 11.29 -11.65 -3.87
N HIS A 121 11.81 -12.17 -2.76
CA HIS A 121 11.48 -11.68 -1.42
C HIS A 121 12.68 -11.67 -0.47
N HIS A 122 12.64 -10.75 0.47
CA HIS A 122 13.60 -10.62 1.56
C HIS A 122 12.89 -10.13 2.82
N THR A 123 13.30 -10.60 3.97
CA THR A 123 12.80 -10.10 5.26
C THR A 123 13.88 -9.27 5.93
N VAL A 124 13.53 -8.05 6.33
CA VAL A 124 14.40 -7.18 7.13
C VAL A 124 13.92 -7.25 8.58
N ASP A 125 14.56 -8.10 9.38
CA ASP A 125 14.42 -8.12 10.85
C ASP A 125 15.22 -6.96 11.44
N PHE A 126 14.55 -5.98 12.06
CA PHE A 126 15.18 -4.77 12.55
C PHE A 126 16.14 -5.03 13.72
N HIS A 127 15.87 -6.06 14.54
CA HIS A 127 16.76 -6.43 15.64
C HIS A 127 18.13 -6.90 15.12
N GLN A 128 18.12 -7.63 14.00
CA GLN A 128 19.33 -8.15 13.38
C GLN A 128 20.01 -7.10 12.51
N ARG A 129 19.25 -6.47 11.60
CA ARG A 129 19.78 -5.54 10.61
C ARG A 129 20.41 -4.30 11.25
N PHE A 130 19.85 -3.83 12.36
CA PHE A 130 20.30 -2.62 13.05
C PHE A 130 20.93 -2.92 14.41
N ALA A 131 21.47 -4.13 14.60
CA ALA A 131 22.12 -4.54 15.84
C ALA A 131 23.14 -3.49 16.30
N GLY A 132 23.09 -3.14 17.60
CA GLY A 132 23.94 -2.11 18.19
C GLY A 132 23.41 -0.67 18.07
N THR A 133 22.23 -0.47 17.50
CA THR A 133 21.58 0.85 17.39
C THR A 133 20.21 0.86 18.07
N GLU A 134 19.60 2.04 18.20
CA GLU A 134 18.25 2.17 18.79
C GLU A 134 17.17 1.47 17.96
N ALA A 135 17.32 1.39 16.64
CA ALA A 135 16.34 0.72 15.76
C ALA A 135 16.21 -0.78 16.04
N ALA A 136 17.23 -1.41 16.62
CA ALA A 136 17.16 -2.82 17.04
C ALA A 136 16.37 -3.05 18.34
N LYS A 137 15.90 -1.99 19.01
CA LYS A 137 15.10 -2.06 20.26
C LYS A 137 13.62 -1.80 20.03
N VAL A 138 13.19 -1.79 18.78
CA VAL A 138 11.78 -1.61 18.41
C VAL A 138 10.93 -2.80 18.89
N ASN A 139 9.68 -2.55 19.25
CA ASN A 139 8.69 -3.60 19.56
C ASN A 139 7.70 -3.83 18.42
N ALA A 140 7.53 -2.84 17.53
CA ALA A 140 6.67 -2.94 16.35
C ALA A 140 7.16 -2.11 15.16
N VAL A 141 7.05 -2.69 13.95
CA VAL A 141 7.29 -2.06 12.65
C VAL A 141 6.03 -2.23 11.78
N TRP A 142 5.03 -1.37 11.95
CA TRP A 142 3.67 -1.59 11.40
C TRP A 142 3.39 -0.86 10.09
N ALA A 143 2.56 -1.49 9.27
CA ALA A 143 1.93 -0.93 8.08
C ALA A 143 2.91 -0.21 7.16
N PRO A 144 3.94 -0.91 6.64
CA PRO A 144 4.87 -0.30 5.73
C PRO A 144 4.19 0.04 4.41
N GLN A 145 4.63 1.14 3.81
CA GLN A 145 4.28 1.52 2.45
C GLN A 145 5.53 1.99 1.70
N THR A 146 5.40 2.16 0.38
CA THR A 146 6.53 2.48 -0.50
C THR A 146 6.16 3.57 -1.47
N ILE A 147 7.05 4.56 -1.64
CA ILE A 147 6.92 5.62 -2.63
C ILE A 147 8.27 5.90 -3.29
N TRP A 148 8.27 6.30 -4.55
CA TRP A 148 9.47 6.77 -5.23
C TRP A 148 9.82 8.19 -4.78
N ASP A 149 11.02 8.38 -4.23
CA ASP A 149 11.60 9.70 -3.98
C ASP A 149 12.43 10.13 -5.20
N PRO A 150 11.99 11.14 -5.98
CA PRO A 150 12.74 11.63 -7.13
C PRO A 150 14.03 12.38 -6.76
N ALA A 151 14.15 12.93 -5.54
CA ALA A 151 15.33 13.64 -5.08
C ALA A 151 16.47 12.67 -4.72
N ALA A 152 16.16 11.62 -3.94
CA ALA A 152 17.12 10.56 -3.64
C ALA A 152 17.31 9.57 -4.80
N GLN A 153 16.39 9.54 -5.77
CA GLN A 153 16.28 8.52 -6.81
C GLN A 153 16.24 7.10 -6.22
N LYS A 154 15.43 6.91 -5.18
CA LYS A 154 15.27 5.65 -4.46
C LYS A 154 13.82 5.42 -4.04
N TYR A 155 13.49 4.16 -3.74
CA TYR A 155 12.23 3.84 -3.08
C TYR A 155 12.35 4.11 -1.58
N MET A 156 11.59 5.10 -1.11
CA MET A 156 11.39 5.33 0.31
C MET A 156 10.38 4.32 0.84
N ILE A 157 10.74 3.64 1.92
CA ILE A 157 9.83 2.79 2.68
C ILE A 157 9.53 3.50 4.00
N TYR A 158 8.26 3.69 4.30
CA TYR A 158 7.82 4.36 5.52
C TYR A 158 6.83 3.47 6.29
N PHE A 159 6.88 3.55 7.61
CA PHE A 159 6.16 2.66 8.52
C PHE A 159 6.02 3.29 9.90
N SER A 160 5.16 2.71 10.73
CA SER A 160 4.98 3.12 12.12
C SER A 160 5.94 2.35 13.03
N LEU A 161 6.72 3.05 13.86
CA LEU A 161 7.54 2.43 14.90
C LEU A 161 6.97 2.67 16.29
N HIS A 162 7.09 1.65 17.14
CA HIS A 162 6.79 1.73 18.56
C HIS A 162 7.80 0.91 19.37
N SER A 163 8.15 1.40 20.55
CA SER A 163 8.79 0.65 21.62
C SER A 163 8.05 0.88 22.92
N GLU A 164 8.28 0.02 23.90
CA GLU A 164 7.80 0.26 25.26
C GLU A 164 8.25 1.64 25.80
N LYS A 165 7.56 2.13 26.83
CA LYS A 165 7.62 3.52 27.32
C LYS A 165 9.03 4.05 27.59
N ASP A 166 9.95 3.20 28.02
CA ASP A 166 11.34 3.58 28.34
C ASP A 166 12.32 3.28 27.18
N GLY A 167 11.80 2.84 26.02
CA GLY A 167 12.56 2.57 24.81
C GLY A 167 12.71 3.79 23.89
N PRO A 168 13.43 3.64 22.77
CA PRO A 168 13.77 4.75 21.87
C PRO A 168 12.59 5.29 21.03
N TYR A 169 11.46 4.58 20.99
CA TYR A 169 10.26 4.92 20.23
C TYR A 169 9.00 4.88 21.11
N PRO A 170 8.94 5.65 22.22
CA PRO A 170 7.92 5.49 23.27
C PRO A 170 6.50 5.95 22.87
N GLN A 171 6.36 6.52 21.67
CA GLN A 171 5.09 6.95 21.07
C GLN A 171 5.07 6.49 19.62
N ASP A 172 3.90 5.99 19.16
CA ASP A 172 3.74 5.61 17.76
C ASP A 172 4.04 6.79 16.84
N ALA A 173 4.87 6.52 15.86
CA ALA A 173 5.28 7.54 14.93
C ALA A 173 5.74 6.98 13.59
N ILE A 174 5.61 7.82 12.56
CA ILE A 174 6.04 7.47 11.22
C ILE A 174 7.53 7.72 11.04
N TYR A 175 8.24 6.68 10.65
CA TYR A 175 9.64 6.71 10.26
C TYR A 175 9.77 6.26 8.81
N TYR A 176 10.91 6.57 8.20
CA TYR A 176 11.25 6.11 6.87
C TYR A 176 12.70 5.62 6.78
N THR A 177 12.94 4.79 5.77
CA THR A 177 14.25 4.38 5.28
C THR A 177 14.22 4.31 3.75
N TYR A 178 15.35 4.01 3.11
CA TYR A 178 15.44 3.79 1.67
C TYR A 178 15.78 2.34 1.40
N ALA A 179 15.08 1.73 0.43
CA ALA A 179 15.45 0.44 -0.11
C ALA A 179 16.78 0.53 -0.88
N ASN A 180 17.58 -0.54 -0.84
CA ASN A 180 18.71 -0.72 -1.74
C ASN A 180 18.23 -0.99 -3.18
N ALA A 181 19.17 -0.95 -4.14
CA ALA A 181 18.85 -0.98 -5.57
C ALA A 181 18.09 -2.24 -6.03
N ASP A 182 18.34 -3.38 -5.38
CA ASP A 182 17.67 -4.64 -5.71
C ASP A 182 16.45 -4.93 -4.82
N PHE A 183 16.06 -4.02 -3.94
CA PHE A 183 14.91 -4.15 -3.04
C PHE A 183 15.01 -5.37 -2.11
N SER A 184 16.22 -5.74 -1.72
CA SER A 184 16.50 -6.86 -0.82
C SER A 184 16.77 -6.44 0.63
N ASP A 185 17.10 -5.16 0.86
CA ASP A 185 17.41 -4.61 2.18
C ASP A 185 17.18 -3.09 2.19
N VAL A 186 17.41 -2.47 3.35
CA VAL A 186 17.31 -1.03 3.59
C VAL A 186 18.68 -0.43 3.89
N GLU A 187 18.89 0.81 3.48
CA GLU A 187 20.22 1.43 3.50
C GLU A 187 20.50 2.26 4.75
N ILE A 188 19.48 2.87 5.34
CA ILE A 188 19.64 3.80 6.47
C ILE A 188 18.90 3.32 7.71
N ILE A 189 19.44 3.69 8.88
CA ILE A 189 18.69 3.60 10.13
C ILE A 189 17.43 4.47 9.99
N PRO A 190 16.24 3.96 10.37
CA PRO A 190 14.99 4.69 10.22
C PRO A 190 15.04 6.09 10.84
N LYS A 191 14.57 7.08 10.07
CA LYS A 191 14.50 8.48 10.48
C LYS A 191 13.06 8.92 10.64
N ARG A 192 12.79 9.79 11.60
CA ARG A 192 11.46 10.36 11.81
C ARG A 192 11.03 11.10 10.53
N LEU A 193 9.85 10.79 10.00
CA LEU A 193 9.37 11.38 8.77
C LEU A 193 8.84 12.80 8.99
N PHE A 194 8.10 13.02 10.07
CA PHE A 194 7.56 14.31 10.48
C PHE A 194 7.26 14.32 11.98
N GLU A 195 7.08 15.52 12.53
CA GLU A 195 6.70 15.73 13.93
C GLU A 195 5.20 15.96 14.06
N TYR A 196 4.59 15.28 15.04
CA TYR A 196 3.19 15.44 15.40
C TYR A 196 3.01 15.22 16.91
N PRO A 197 2.22 16.04 17.62
CA PRO A 197 2.11 15.98 19.08
C PRO A 197 1.36 14.76 19.62
N TYR A 198 0.72 13.95 18.76
CA TYR A 198 -0.01 12.74 19.14
C TYR A 198 0.56 11.50 18.42
N PRO A 199 0.24 10.27 18.87
CA PRO A 199 0.59 9.05 18.15
C PRO A 199 0.16 9.11 16.67
N THR A 200 1.01 8.65 15.76
CA THR A 200 0.72 8.57 14.32
C THR A 200 1.05 7.18 13.80
N ILE A 201 0.12 6.58 13.06
CA ILE A 201 0.26 5.25 12.46
C ILE A 201 -0.37 5.21 11.06
N ASP A 202 -0.15 4.11 10.35
CA ASP A 202 -0.84 3.77 9.09
C ASP A 202 -0.78 4.91 8.07
N ALA A 203 0.43 5.42 7.84
CA ALA A 203 0.65 6.52 6.92
C ALA A 203 0.47 6.10 5.46
N ASP A 204 0.01 7.04 4.63
CA ASP A 204 -0.04 6.94 3.17
C ASP A 204 0.37 8.26 2.54
N ILE A 205 1.23 8.22 1.51
CA ILE A 205 1.71 9.40 0.79
C ILE A 205 1.30 9.28 -0.67
N VAL A 206 0.53 10.26 -1.13
CA VAL A 206 0.07 10.33 -2.53
C VAL A 206 0.56 11.62 -3.19
N LEU A 207 0.92 11.53 -4.47
CA LEU A 207 1.28 12.68 -5.29
C LEU A 207 0.05 13.14 -6.09
N ASP A 208 -0.32 14.41 -5.96
CA ASP A 208 -1.40 14.99 -6.75
C ASP A 208 -0.92 15.46 -8.15
N GLU A 209 -1.88 15.86 -8.98
CA GLU A 209 -1.62 16.36 -10.34
C GLU A 209 -0.81 17.66 -10.39
N ALA A 210 -0.78 18.43 -9.28
CA ALA A 210 0.01 19.65 -9.15
C ALA A 210 1.46 19.38 -8.69
N GLY A 211 1.82 18.12 -8.49
CA GLY A 211 3.14 17.73 -8.00
C GLY A 211 3.32 17.93 -6.50
N ILE A 212 2.24 18.00 -5.73
CA ILE A 212 2.24 18.12 -4.27
C ILE A 212 2.05 16.74 -3.65
N TYR A 213 2.93 16.39 -2.71
CA TYR A 213 2.76 15.18 -1.91
C TYR A 213 1.84 15.46 -0.71
N HIS A 214 0.86 14.58 -0.52
CA HIS A 214 -0.09 14.61 0.58
C HIS A 214 0.12 13.38 1.45
N LEU A 215 0.41 13.62 2.73
CA LEU A 215 0.56 12.59 3.74
C LEU A 215 -0.73 12.49 4.57
N PHE A 216 -1.30 11.30 4.56
CA PHE A 216 -2.42 10.85 5.37
C PHE A 216 -1.90 9.91 6.46
N PHE A 217 -2.52 9.91 7.63
CA PHE A 217 -2.22 8.96 8.71
C PHE A 217 -3.39 8.86 9.67
N ASN A 218 -3.41 7.79 10.47
CA ASN A 218 -4.32 7.64 11.59
C ASN A 218 -3.65 8.08 12.90
N THR A 219 -4.45 8.58 13.84
CA THR A 219 -3.97 9.05 15.15
C THR A 219 -4.98 8.70 16.25
N TRP A 220 -4.47 8.43 17.44
CA TRP A 220 -5.30 8.16 18.62
C TRP A 220 -5.05 9.23 19.69
N GLY A 221 -6.10 9.72 20.34
CA GLY A 221 -6.00 10.74 21.39
C GLY A 221 -5.84 12.19 20.90
N GLY A 222 -5.72 12.41 19.58
CA GLY A 222 -5.83 13.73 18.95
C GLY A 222 -7.27 14.17 18.69
N ARG A 223 -7.48 15.46 18.38
CA ARG A 223 -8.82 16.04 18.14
C ARG A 223 -9.48 15.68 16.80
N TRP A 224 -8.86 14.84 15.97
CA TRP A 224 -9.23 14.71 14.56
C TRP A 224 -9.11 13.26 14.08
N SER A 225 -10.21 12.71 13.57
CA SER A 225 -10.22 11.48 12.78
C SER A 225 -9.68 11.74 11.37
N ILE A 226 -9.65 10.71 10.52
CA ILE A 226 -9.14 10.69 9.13
C ILE A 226 -9.62 11.86 8.23
N THR A 227 -10.62 12.62 8.67
CA THR A 227 -11.24 13.73 7.95
C THR A 227 -10.55 15.08 8.07
N SER A 228 -9.42 15.26 8.78
CA SER A 228 -8.93 16.64 9.05
C SER A 228 -7.42 16.90 9.04
N ALA A 229 -6.57 15.92 8.69
CA ALA A 229 -5.12 16.08 8.75
C ALA A 229 -4.44 15.67 7.43
N ILE A 230 -4.56 16.51 6.41
CA ILE A 230 -3.75 16.41 5.19
C ILE A 230 -2.47 17.21 5.43
N TYR A 231 -1.33 16.52 5.47
CA TYR A 231 -0.03 17.18 5.55
C TYR A 231 0.54 17.34 4.15
N VAL A 232 0.86 18.59 3.77
CA VAL A 232 1.67 18.82 2.57
C VAL A 232 3.09 18.38 2.89
N TYR A 233 3.49 17.27 2.30
CA TYR A 233 4.82 16.69 2.42
C TYR A 233 5.71 17.17 1.27
N ARG A 234 7.01 17.31 1.53
CA ARG A 234 8.04 17.52 0.53
C ARG A 234 9.22 16.63 0.90
N PHE A 235 9.76 15.90 -0.06
CA PHE A 235 11.04 15.23 0.11
C PHE A 235 12.11 16.27 0.48
N ALA A 236 12.96 15.90 1.43
CA ALA A 236 14.01 16.76 1.97
C ALA A 236 15.25 16.78 1.05
#